data_AF-A0A559KLY5-F1
#
_entry.id   AF-A0A559KLY5-F1
#
_cell.length_a   1.000
_cell.length_b   1.000
_cell.length_c   1.000
_cell.angle_alpha   90.00
_cell.angle_beta   90.00
_cell.angle_gamma   90.00
#
_symmetry.space_group_name_H-M   'P 1'
#
loop_
_entity.id
_entity.type
_entity.pdbx_description
1 polymer ?
#
loop_
_entity_poly.entity_id
_entity_poly.type
_entity_poly.pdbx_seq_one_letter_code
_entity_poly.pdbx_strand_id
1 'polypeptide(L)'
;MEAAYLERSSYDYEIVKNISFRQLNPEALLNLRANGTVTFDIPEVLYDFDFPGHYMRRIKSVSLSVPCVVGPYTGLNATLRLLQHRCRVSSVAASGEDYAGDGMASGHFRTDIAPISDVILHVRYTAVGGGPLLRNAANQAVKTFRSRVEGLSSEGPGLFAMFALKNDFSNAWYAFRSGLASKTIEEFDLSGIKDRFPYWALGKTIIITGLSLVVSGKVTKNKLVREAFSVTALGKDKPWDPVPLGNATMLTLSPLNTKLNDPDLEWKLKISNERGDFTALENVVLVLRYALA
;
A
#
# COMPACT_ATOMS: atom_id res chain seq x y z
N MET A 1 -33.85 -32.48 1.52
CA MET A 1 -32.53 -31.83 1.37
C MET A 1 -32.49 -30.97 0.11
N GLU A 2 -32.94 -31.50 -1.04
CA GLU A 2 -32.98 -30.79 -2.33
C GLU A 2 -33.82 -29.49 -2.32
N ALA A 3 -35.02 -29.49 -1.72
CA ALA A 3 -35.84 -28.28 -1.60
C ALA A 3 -35.08 -27.11 -0.94
N ALA A 4 -34.35 -27.36 0.15
CA ALA A 4 -33.53 -26.36 0.85
C ALA A 4 -32.27 -25.93 0.07
N TYR A 5 -31.86 -26.69 -0.96
CA TYR A 5 -30.80 -26.28 -1.90
C TYR A 5 -31.37 -25.37 -2.99
N LEU A 6 -32.55 -25.70 -3.52
CA LEU A 6 -33.27 -24.86 -4.48
C LEU A 6 -33.69 -23.51 -3.88
N GLU A 7 -34.20 -23.49 -2.65
CA GLU A 7 -34.55 -22.26 -1.91
C GLU A 7 -33.32 -21.39 -1.57
N ARG A 8 -32.14 -22.01 -1.39
CA ARG A 8 -30.88 -21.31 -1.12
C ARG A 8 -30.09 -20.95 -2.38
N SER A 9 -30.64 -21.19 -3.56
CA SER A 9 -30.04 -20.78 -4.83
C SER A 9 -30.21 -19.27 -5.09
N SER A 10 -29.81 -18.45 -4.12
CA SER A 10 -29.58 -17.02 -4.34
C SER A 10 -28.37 -16.82 -5.23
N TYR A 11 -28.43 -15.84 -6.14
CA TYR A 11 -27.33 -15.50 -7.04
C TYR A 11 -26.10 -15.01 -6.26
N ASP A 12 -25.09 -15.87 -6.14
CA ASP A 12 -23.75 -15.53 -5.64
C ASP A 12 -23.07 -14.56 -6.62
N TYR A 13 -22.64 -13.39 -6.15
CA TYR A 13 -21.93 -12.42 -6.99
C TYR A 13 -20.49 -12.87 -7.22
N GLU A 14 -20.17 -13.41 -8.40
CA GLU A 14 -18.79 -13.71 -8.79
C GLU A 14 -18.06 -12.42 -9.23
N ILE A 15 -17.09 -11.98 -8.41
CA ILE A 15 -16.38 -10.71 -8.55
C ILE A 15 -14.88 -10.98 -8.68
N VAL A 16 -14.21 -10.25 -9.58
CA VAL A 16 -12.75 -10.26 -9.71
C VAL A 16 -12.18 -8.98 -9.13
N LYS A 17 -11.27 -9.08 -8.14
CA LYS A 17 -10.50 -7.94 -7.64
C LYS A 17 -9.01 -8.11 -7.93
N ASN A 18 -8.44 -7.09 -8.58
CA ASN A 18 -7.00 -6.95 -8.78
C ASN A 18 -6.42 -6.16 -7.61
N ILE A 19 -5.40 -6.70 -6.94
CA ILE A 19 -4.79 -6.09 -5.74
C ILE A 19 -3.31 -5.92 -6.00
N SER A 20 -2.84 -4.68 -6.06
CA SER A 20 -1.41 -4.40 -6.20
C SER A 20 -0.74 -4.46 -4.83
N PHE A 21 0.27 -5.33 -4.67
CA PHE A 21 1.00 -5.44 -3.40
C PHE A 21 1.68 -4.11 -3.00
N ARG A 22 2.04 -3.30 -4.00
CA ARG A 22 2.54 -1.92 -3.90
C ARG A 22 1.59 -0.95 -3.18
N GLN A 23 0.28 -1.20 -3.29
CA GLN A 23 -0.79 -0.37 -2.70
C GLN A 23 -1.31 -0.95 -1.38
N LEU A 24 -1.21 -2.28 -1.21
CA LEU A 24 -1.62 -2.97 0.02
C LEU A 24 -0.59 -2.78 1.13
N ASN A 25 0.67 -3.18 0.89
CA ASN A 25 1.75 -3.06 1.86
C ASN A 25 3.10 -2.95 1.14
N PRO A 26 3.59 -1.72 0.88
CA PRO A 26 4.85 -1.52 0.17
C PRO A 26 6.08 -1.86 1.01
N GLU A 27 6.01 -1.80 2.34
CA GLU A 27 7.10 -2.25 3.21
C GLU A 27 7.29 -3.76 3.07
N ALA A 28 6.19 -4.52 3.08
CA ALA A 28 6.20 -5.96 2.82
C ALA A 28 6.76 -6.28 1.42
N LEU A 29 6.44 -5.50 0.38
CA LEU A 29 7.05 -5.63 -0.96
C LEU A 29 8.56 -5.37 -0.95
N LEU A 30 9.05 -4.39 -0.18
CA LEU A 30 10.47 -4.12 -0.05
C LEU A 30 11.19 -5.22 0.75
N ASN A 31 10.58 -5.71 1.83
CA ASN A 31 11.07 -6.87 2.58
C ASN A 31 11.13 -8.14 1.72
N LEU A 32 10.13 -8.39 0.86
CA LEU A 32 10.16 -9.49 -0.12
C LEU A 32 11.37 -9.36 -1.07
N ARG A 33 11.69 -8.15 -1.52
CA ARG A 33 12.85 -7.91 -2.39
C ARG A 33 14.20 -8.02 -1.66
N ALA A 34 14.25 -7.74 -0.37
CA ALA A 34 15.47 -7.80 0.43
C ALA A 34 15.76 -9.22 0.97
N ASN A 35 14.72 -9.91 1.45
CA ASN A 35 14.82 -11.15 2.22
C ASN A 35 14.29 -12.39 1.48
N GLY A 36 13.66 -12.22 0.31
CA GLY A 36 13.12 -13.31 -0.51
C GLY A 36 11.83 -13.97 0.01
N THR A 37 11.35 -13.59 1.21
CA THR A 37 10.11 -14.10 1.81
C THR A 37 9.29 -12.98 2.40
N VAL A 38 7.96 -13.17 2.47
CA VAL A 38 7.03 -12.20 3.06
C VAL A 38 5.74 -12.89 3.51
N THR A 39 5.12 -12.37 4.56
CA THR A 39 3.74 -12.65 4.95
C THR A 39 2.91 -11.38 4.80
N PHE A 40 1.63 -11.53 4.41
CA PHE A 40 0.71 -10.41 4.29
C PHE A 40 -0.73 -10.88 4.49
N ASP A 41 -1.57 -10.00 5.01
CA ASP A 41 -3.01 -10.14 5.07
C ASP A 41 -3.69 -9.28 3.99
N ILE A 42 -4.93 -9.61 3.64
CA ILE A 42 -5.80 -8.76 2.83
C ILE A 42 -7.00 -8.40 3.72
N PRO A 43 -7.11 -7.16 4.22
CA PRO A 43 -8.14 -6.78 5.18
C PRO A 43 -9.51 -6.70 4.50
N GLU A 44 -10.58 -6.99 5.27
CA GLU A 44 -11.96 -6.98 4.73
C GLU A 44 -12.35 -5.61 4.13
N VAL A 45 -11.90 -4.53 4.78
CA VAL A 45 -12.10 -3.12 4.35
C VAL A 45 -11.68 -2.89 2.89
N LEU A 46 -10.69 -3.64 2.39
CA LEU A 46 -10.24 -3.52 1.01
C LEU A 46 -11.29 -4.02 0.01
N TYR A 47 -12.13 -4.99 0.37
CA TYR A 47 -13.28 -5.42 -0.43
C TYR A 47 -14.47 -4.47 -0.30
N ASP A 48 -14.66 -3.85 0.87
CA ASP A 48 -15.71 -2.84 1.10
C ASP A 48 -15.47 -1.53 0.34
N PHE A 49 -14.25 -1.24 -0.11
CA PHE A 49 -14.00 -0.11 -1.01
C PHE A 49 -14.70 -0.22 -2.38
N ASP A 50 -15.01 -1.44 -2.84
CA ASP A 50 -15.74 -1.65 -4.11
C ASP A 50 -17.22 -1.93 -3.84
N PHE A 51 -17.48 -2.88 -2.94
CA PHE A 51 -18.82 -3.42 -2.68
C PHE A 51 -19.08 -3.47 -1.16
N PRO A 52 -19.42 -2.32 -0.54
CA PRO A 52 -19.72 -2.26 0.89
C PRO A 52 -21.02 -3.00 1.20
N GLY A 53 -21.03 -3.77 2.29
CA GLY A 53 -22.19 -4.56 2.71
C GLY A 53 -22.36 -5.89 1.97
N HIS A 54 -21.36 -6.34 1.22
CA HIS A 54 -21.24 -7.74 0.84
C HIS A 54 -20.70 -8.55 2.01
N TYR A 55 -21.23 -9.75 2.25
CA TYR A 55 -20.75 -10.69 3.26
C TYR A 55 -20.62 -12.09 2.68
N MET A 56 -20.17 -13.05 3.50
CA MET A 56 -19.93 -14.44 3.08
C MET A 56 -18.96 -14.54 1.88
N ARG A 57 -18.02 -13.58 1.80
CA ARG A 57 -17.02 -13.47 0.73
C ARG A 57 -16.14 -14.71 0.71
N ARG A 58 -16.28 -15.56 -0.31
CA ARG A 58 -15.56 -16.83 -0.47
C ARG A 58 -14.60 -16.75 -1.64
N ILE A 59 -13.33 -16.98 -1.38
CA ILE A 59 -12.30 -17.01 -2.41
C ILE A 59 -12.48 -18.27 -3.28
N LYS A 60 -12.63 -18.06 -4.59
CA LYS A 60 -12.77 -19.10 -5.63
C LYS A 60 -11.43 -19.43 -6.30
N SER A 61 -10.61 -18.40 -6.55
CA SER A 61 -9.21 -18.56 -6.97
C SER A 61 -8.35 -17.40 -6.44
N VAL A 62 -7.24 -17.71 -5.77
CA VAL A 62 -6.10 -16.79 -5.51
C VAL A 62 -4.96 -17.17 -6.42
N SER A 63 -3.93 -16.32 -6.39
CA SER A 63 -3.19 -16.02 -7.58
C SER A 63 -1.99 -15.06 -7.31
N LEU A 64 -0.82 -15.22 -7.96
CA LEU A 64 0.37 -14.33 -7.90
C LEU A 64 0.99 -14.00 -9.29
N SER A 65 1.10 -12.72 -9.69
CA SER A 65 1.61 -12.24 -10.99
C SER A 65 2.68 -11.20 -10.72
N VAL A 66 3.86 -11.37 -11.32
CA VAL A 66 5.09 -10.65 -10.95
C VAL A 66 5.67 -9.90 -12.16
N PRO A 67 5.41 -8.60 -12.32
CA PRO A 67 5.99 -7.81 -13.39
C PRO A 67 7.48 -7.59 -13.13
N CYS A 68 8.33 -8.35 -13.81
CA CYS A 68 9.78 -8.28 -13.70
C CYS A 68 10.45 -8.58 -15.05
N VAL A 69 11.67 -8.06 -15.24
CA VAL A 69 12.51 -8.42 -16.39
C VAL A 69 13.34 -9.63 -15.99
N VAL A 70 12.99 -10.81 -16.50
CA VAL A 70 13.81 -12.02 -16.39
C VAL A 70 14.79 -12.10 -17.56
N GLY A 71 15.93 -12.76 -17.34
CA GLY A 71 16.88 -13.06 -18.42
C GLY A 71 16.31 -14.08 -19.42
N PRO A 72 16.91 -14.20 -20.62
CA PRO A 72 16.53 -15.23 -21.58
C PRO A 72 16.50 -16.63 -20.96
N TYR A 73 15.51 -17.44 -21.34
CA TYR A 73 15.34 -18.82 -20.89
C TYR A 73 15.25 -19.03 -19.36
N THR A 74 14.96 -17.98 -18.58
CA THR A 74 14.91 -18.04 -17.11
C THR A 74 13.48 -17.85 -16.59
N GLY A 75 12.95 -18.87 -15.91
CA GLY A 75 11.67 -18.77 -15.19
C GLY A 75 11.82 -18.12 -13.81
N LEU A 76 10.73 -17.52 -13.30
CA LEU A 76 10.66 -17.04 -11.91
C LEU A 76 9.99 -18.10 -11.04
N ASN A 77 10.73 -18.65 -10.09
CA ASN A 77 10.24 -19.64 -9.14
C ASN A 77 9.77 -18.94 -7.86
N ALA A 78 8.49 -19.10 -7.51
CA ALA A 78 7.91 -18.57 -6.28
C ALA A 78 6.80 -19.49 -5.74
N THR A 79 6.63 -19.52 -4.43
CA THR A 79 5.58 -20.28 -3.74
C THR A 79 4.72 -19.34 -2.93
N LEU A 80 3.42 -19.29 -3.20
CA LEU A 80 2.43 -18.65 -2.33
C LEU A 80 1.72 -19.72 -1.50
N ARG A 81 1.54 -19.46 -0.20
CA ARG A 81 0.83 -20.36 0.71
C ARG A 81 -0.24 -19.59 1.47
N LEU A 82 -1.47 -20.09 1.46
CA LEU A 82 -2.49 -19.61 2.39
C LEU A 82 -2.11 -20.08 3.81
N LEU A 83 -1.95 -19.14 4.73
CA LEU A 83 -1.74 -19.44 6.16
C LEU A 83 -3.08 -19.57 6.91
N GLN A 84 -4.03 -18.68 6.64
CA GLN A 84 -5.35 -18.65 7.27
C GLN A 84 -6.37 -18.05 6.30
N HIS A 85 -7.60 -18.56 6.31
CA HIS A 85 -8.76 -17.95 5.66
C HIS A 85 -9.82 -17.60 6.70
N ARG A 86 -10.29 -16.35 6.68
CA ARG A 86 -11.34 -15.82 7.56
C ARG A 86 -12.44 -15.19 6.72
N CYS A 87 -13.70 -15.56 6.98
CA CYS A 87 -14.86 -15.09 6.24
C CYS A 87 -15.92 -14.53 7.20
N ARG A 88 -16.54 -13.38 6.86
CA ARG A 88 -17.69 -12.85 7.60
C ARG A 88 -18.94 -13.66 7.29
N VAL A 89 -19.48 -14.37 8.28
CA VAL A 89 -20.68 -15.22 8.15
C VAL A 89 -21.97 -14.52 8.57
N SER A 90 -21.89 -13.44 9.34
CA SER A 90 -23.05 -12.66 9.80
C SER A 90 -23.25 -11.39 8.97
N SER A 91 -24.49 -11.12 8.59
CA SER A 91 -24.92 -9.85 7.99
C SER A 91 -25.41 -8.83 9.02
N VAL A 92 -25.33 -9.14 10.31
CA VAL A 92 -25.68 -8.22 11.39
C VAL A 92 -24.44 -7.39 11.75
N ALA A 93 -24.58 -6.07 11.64
CA ALA A 93 -23.66 -5.10 12.23
C ALA A 93 -24.46 -3.82 12.56
N ALA A 94 -24.43 -3.36 13.80
CA ALA A 94 -25.17 -2.20 14.29
C ALA A 94 -24.39 -0.88 14.10
N SER A 95 -23.06 -0.94 14.08
CA SER A 95 -22.17 0.22 13.90
C SER A 95 -20.92 -0.14 13.09
N GLY A 96 -20.16 0.88 12.67
CA GLY A 96 -18.85 0.68 12.05
C GLY A 96 -17.79 0.05 12.97
N GLU A 97 -17.97 0.14 14.29
CA GLU A 97 -17.06 -0.46 15.28
C GLU A 97 -17.38 -1.94 15.48
N ASP A 98 -18.66 -2.27 15.54
CA ASP A 98 -19.19 -3.65 15.51
C ASP A 98 -18.76 -4.37 14.22
N TYR A 99 -18.85 -3.67 13.08
CA TYR A 99 -18.30 -4.17 11.82
C TYR A 99 -16.78 -4.39 11.88
N ALA A 100 -16.01 -3.47 12.48
CA ALA A 100 -14.56 -3.59 12.60
C ALA A 100 -14.08 -4.54 13.72
N GLY A 101 -14.99 -5.19 14.45
CA GLY A 101 -14.69 -6.07 15.58
C GLY A 101 -13.92 -7.33 15.20
N ASP A 102 -12.60 -7.28 15.35
CA ASP A 102 -11.65 -8.31 14.86
C ASP A 102 -11.63 -9.63 15.65
N GLY A 103 -12.40 -9.72 16.75
CA GLY A 103 -12.36 -10.83 17.69
C GLY A 103 -13.21 -12.04 17.29
N MET A 104 -12.65 -13.25 17.45
CA MET A 104 -13.41 -14.52 17.32
C MET A 104 -14.60 -14.63 18.28
N ALA A 105 -14.62 -13.84 19.36
CA ALA A 105 -15.68 -13.80 20.36
C ALA A 105 -17.01 -13.21 19.86
N SER A 106 -17.01 -12.45 18.76
CA SER A 106 -18.21 -11.77 18.25
C SER A 106 -19.10 -12.67 17.36
N GLY A 107 -18.60 -13.82 16.93
CA GLY A 107 -19.32 -14.75 16.06
C GLY A 107 -19.57 -14.26 14.62
N HIS A 108 -19.22 -13.02 14.27
CA HIS A 108 -19.42 -12.49 12.92
C HIS A 108 -18.48 -13.13 11.89
N PHE A 109 -17.33 -13.65 12.32
CA PHE A 109 -16.33 -14.28 11.47
C PHE A 109 -16.17 -15.77 11.77
N ARG A 110 -15.97 -16.56 10.72
CA ARG A 110 -15.52 -17.97 10.81
C ARG A 110 -14.13 -18.09 10.18
N THR A 111 -13.25 -18.83 10.85
CA THR A 111 -11.97 -19.27 10.28
C THR A 111 -12.12 -20.71 9.83
N ASP A 112 -11.85 -20.97 8.55
CA ASP A 112 -11.94 -22.31 7.96
C ASP A 112 -10.58 -22.68 7.34
N ILE A 113 -10.15 -23.93 7.53
CA ILE A 113 -8.97 -24.48 6.83
C ILE A 113 -9.42 -24.91 5.44
N ALA A 114 -9.35 -24.00 4.47
CA ALA A 114 -9.60 -24.28 3.06
C ALA A 114 -8.27 -24.54 2.33
N PRO A 115 -8.04 -25.72 1.73
CA PRO A 115 -6.89 -25.93 0.85
C PRO A 115 -7.09 -25.15 -0.45
N ILE A 116 -6.22 -24.18 -0.72
CA ILE A 116 -6.17 -23.45 -2.00
C ILE A 116 -5.13 -24.12 -2.89
N SER A 117 -5.52 -24.42 -4.14
CA SER A 117 -4.78 -25.37 -4.99
C SER A 117 -3.82 -24.76 -6.03
N ASP A 118 -3.93 -23.49 -6.41
CA ASP A 118 -3.10 -22.89 -7.50
C ASP A 118 -3.05 -21.33 -7.49
N VAL A 119 -2.17 -20.68 -8.30
CA VAL A 119 -1.69 -19.28 -8.09
C VAL A 119 -1.21 -18.44 -9.37
N ILE A 120 -2.00 -17.51 -10.02
CA ILE A 120 -1.54 -16.35 -10.91
C ILE A 120 -2.39 -14.99 -10.86
N LEU A 121 -1.88 -13.81 -10.34
CA LEU A 121 -2.63 -12.74 -9.53
C LEU A 121 -3.92 -12.10 -10.06
N HIS A 122 -5.06 -12.62 -9.59
CA HIS A 122 -6.43 -12.08 -9.64
C HIS A 122 -7.24 -12.75 -8.52
N VAL A 123 -7.84 -11.99 -7.57
CA VAL A 123 -8.68 -12.58 -6.53
C VAL A 123 -10.11 -12.70 -7.06
N ARG A 124 -10.55 -13.91 -7.39
CA ARG A 124 -11.95 -14.19 -7.70
C ARG A 124 -12.67 -14.64 -6.44
N TYR A 125 -13.77 -13.99 -6.11
CA TYR A 125 -14.59 -14.34 -4.94
C TYR A 125 -16.08 -14.34 -5.26
N THR A 126 -16.86 -15.20 -4.59
CA THR A 126 -18.32 -15.04 -4.53
C THR A 126 -18.73 -14.32 -3.26
N ALA A 127 -19.81 -13.55 -3.30
CA ALA A 127 -20.36 -12.85 -2.13
C ALA A 127 -21.88 -12.70 -2.19
N VAL A 128 -22.49 -12.49 -1.02
CA VAL A 128 -23.94 -12.28 -0.84
C VAL A 128 -24.20 -10.85 -0.35
N GLY A 129 -25.29 -10.23 -0.79
CA GLY A 129 -25.66 -8.87 -0.37
C GLY A 129 -26.35 -8.85 1.01
N GLY A 130 -25.76 -8.17 1.99
CA GLY A 130 -26.25 -8.09 3.38
C GLY A 130 -27.28 -7.00 3.67
N GLY A 131 -27.88 -6.42 2.63
CA GLY A 131 -28.91 -5.38 2.77
C GLY A 131 -28.40 -4.00 3.24
N PRO A 132 -29.32 -3.02 3.43
CA PRO A 132 -28.96 -1.64 3.71
C PRO A 132 -28.24 -1.41 5.04
N LEU A 133 -28.58 -2.18 6.09
CA LEU A 133 -27.99 -2.03 7.43
C LEU A 133 -26.51 -2.39 7.41
N LEU A 134 -26.15 -3.58 6.90
CA LEU A 134 -24.76 -3.98 6.79
C LEU A 134 -23.96 -3.05 5.87
N ARG A 135 -24.55 -2.58 4.77
CA ARG A 135 -23.93 -1.59 3.88
C ARG A 135 -23.63 -0.27 4.60
N ASN A 136 -24.51 0.19 5.48
CA ASN A 136 -24.28 1.39 6.26
C ASN A 136 -23.18 1.20 7.31
N ALA A 137 -23.15 0.06 8.01
CA ALA A 137 -22.10 -0.30 8.95
C ALA A 137 -20.72 -0.46 8.26
N ALA A 138 -20.66 -1.16 7.11
CA ALA A 138 -19.46 -1.27 6.29
C ALA A 138 -18.95 0.11 5.82
N ASN A 139 -19.86 0.99 5.36
CA ASN A 139 -19.51 2.36 4.99
C ASN A 139 -18.99 3.19 6.19
N GLN A 140 -19.52 2.98 7.40
CA GLN A 140 -18.97 3.58 8.62
C GLN A 140 -17.58 3.03 8.93
N ALA A 141 -17.38 1.70 8.90
CA ALA A 141 -16.07 1.08 9.14
C ALA A 141 -15.01 1.56 8.13
N VAL A 142 -15.38 1.68 6.84
CA VAL A 142 -14.53 2.25 5.79
C VAL A 142 -14.18 3.72 6.06
N LYS A 143 -15.12 4.52 6.59
CA LYS A 143 -14.83 5.91 7.03
C LYS A 143 -13.88 5.92 8.23
N THR A 144 -14.15 5.12 9.25
CA THR A 144 -13.29 4.98 10.44
C THR A 144 -11.89 4.47 10.09
N PHE A 145 -11.75 3.55 9.14
CA PHE A 145 -10.44 3.09 8.66
C PHE A 145 -9.67 4.21 7.93
N ARG A 146 -10.37 5.05 7.14
CA ARG A 146 -9.76 6.23 6.50
C ARG A 146 -9.30 7.28 7.51
N SER A 147 -10.07 7.50 8.59
CA SER A 147 -9.77 8.52 9.62
C SER A 147 -8.84 8.05 10.73
N ARG A 148 -8.74 6.74 11.01
CA ARG A 148 -7.82 6.17 12.03
C ARG A 148 -6.32 6.43 11.75
N VAL A 149 -5.98 7.04 10.62
CA VAL A 149 -4.64 7.51 10.29
C VAL A 149 -4.32 8.89 10.94
N GLU A 150 -5.29 9.57 11.56
CA GLU A 150 -5.06 10.75 12.41
C GLU A 150 -4.39 10.40 13.76
N GLY A 151 -4.45 9.13 14.16
CA GLY A 151 -3.64 8.62 15.27
C GLY A 151 -2.16 8.57 14.87
N LEU A 152 -1.35 9.40 15.52
CA LEU A 152 0.12 9.50 15.36
C LEU A 152 0.91 8.23 15.76
N SER A 153 0.22 7.09 15.89
CA SER A 153 0.78 5.79 16.22
C SER A 153 1.46 5.16 15.00
N SER A 154 2.70 4.70 15.21
CA SER A 154 3.50 3.92 14.25
C SER A 154 2.89 2.56 13.90
N GLU A 155 1.89 2.10 14.65
CA GLU A 155 1.47 0.69 14.73
C GLU A 155 0.05 0.40 14.20
N GLY A 156 -0.58 1.38 13.53
CA GLY A 156 -1.89 1.21 12.89
C GLY A 156 -1.79 1.01 11.37
N PRO A 157 -2.60 0.11 10.74
CA PRO A 157 -2.60 -0.08 9.29
C PRO A 157 -3.04 1.21 8.57
N GLY A 158 -2.07 1.92 8.00
CA GLY A 158 -2.30 3.12 7.20
C GLY A 158 -2.60 2.77 5.73
N LEU A 159 -3.12 3.74 4.98
CA LEU A 159 -3.07 3.65 3.52
C LEU A 159 -1.66 4.05 3.06
N PHE A 160 -1.12 3.32 2.10
CA PHE A 160 0.23 3.57 1.58
C PHE A 160 0.21 3.71 0.05
N ALA A 161 1.02 4.64 -0.46
CA ALA A 161 1.27 4.81 -1.88
C ALA A 161 2.79 4.79 -2.12
N MET A 162 3.26 3.79 -2.86
CA MET A 162 4.67 3.63 -3.21
C MET A 162 4.90 4.03 -4.67
N PHE A 163 5.92 4.86 -4.87
CA PHE A 163 6.41 5.36 -6.15
C PHE A 163 7.90 5.00 -6.31
N ALA A 164 8.33 4.68 -7.51
CA ALA A 164 9.69 4.32 -7.86
C ALA A 164 10.13 5.38 -8.87
N LEU A 165 10.96 6.32 -8.42
CA LEU A 165 11.14 7.60 -9.11
C LEU A 165 11.63 7.40 -10.56
N LYS A 166 12.49 6.40 -10.77
CA LYS A 166 12.99 5.95 -12.08
C LYS A 166 11.92 5.47 -13.07
N ASN A 167 10.82 4.87 -12.58
CA ASN A 167 9.81 4.21 -13.43
C ASN A 167 8.52 5.02 -13.53
N ASP A 168 8.05 5.61 -12.43
CA ASP A 168 6.83 6.42 -12.46
C ASP A 168 7.13 7.82 -13.03
N PHE A 169 8.30 8.40 -12.70
CA PHE A 169 8.71 9.76 -13.06
C PHE A 169 9.93 9.76 -14.00
N SER A 170 9.99 8.84 -14.96
CA SER A 170 11.17 8.57 -15.81
C SER A 170 11.82 9.81 -16.45
N ASN A 171 11.02 10.77 -16.94
CA ASN A 171 11.53 12.00 -17.56
C ASN A 171 12.22 12.91 -16.53
N ALA A 172 11.56 13.15 -15.39
CA ALA A 172 12.14 13.91 -14.27
C ALA A 172 13.38 13.20 -13.70
N TRP A 173 13.37 11.86 -13.67
CA TRP A 173 14.53 11.06 -13.27
C TRP A 173 15.72 11.18 -14.22
N TYR A 174 15.50 11.17 -15.53
CA TYR A 174 16.58 11.40 -16.49
C TYR A 174 17.17 12.83 -16.35
N ALA A 175 16.31 13.85 -16.25
CA ALA A 175 16.73 15.23 -16.04
C ALA A 175 17.54 15.39 -14.74
N PHE A 176 16.98 14.94 -13.61
CA PHE A 176 17.63 14.93 -12.30
C PHE A 176 18.99 14.23 -12.33
N ARG A 177 19.07 13.04 -12.94
CA ARG A 177 20.33 12.28 -13.06
C ARG A 177 21.40 13.02 -13.87
N SER A 178 21.01 13.79 -14.88
CA SER A 178 21.94 14.61 -15.67
C SER A 178 22.40 15.86 -14.90
N GLY A 179 21.51 16.52 -14.16
CA GLY A 179 21.85 17.67 -13.33
C GLY A 179 22.72 17.33 -12.13
N LEU A 180 22.48 16.20 -11.48
CA LEU A 180 23.28 15.70 -10.36
C LEU A 180 24.76 15.40 -10.72
N ALA A 181 25.09 15.31 -12.01
CA ALA A 181 26.47 15.19 -12.49
C ALA A 181 27.18 16.55 -12.70
N SER A 182 26.45 17.66 -12.69
CA SER A 182 26.97 19.02 -12.98
C SER A 182 26.69 20.05 -11.88
N LYS A 183 25.78 19.76 -10.95
CA LYS A 183 25.35 20.67 -9.88
C LYS A 183 25.62 20.12 -8.49
N THR A 184 25.86 21.03 -7.56
CA THR A 184 26.03 20.75 -6.12
C THR A 184 24.71 20.38 -5.44
N ILE A 185 23.61 21.01 -5.84
CA ILE A 185 22.24 20.70 -5.40
C ILE A 185 21.39 20.54 -6.66
N GLU A 186 20.59 19.47 -6.75
CA GLU A 186 19.62 19.31 -7.82
C GLU A 186 18.22 18.97 -7.29
N GLU A 187 17.20 19.46 -7.99
CA GLU A 187 15.79 19.28 -7.64
C GLU A 187 15.14 18.21 -8.53
N PHE A 188 14.49 17.24 -7.89
CA PHE A 188 13.63 16.27 -8.55
C PHE A 188 12.18 16.75 -8.49
N ASP A 189 11.55 16.94 -9.64
CA ASP A 189 10.14 17.31 -9.74
C ASP A 189 9.21 16.08 -9.53
N LEU A 190 8.33 16.15 -8.54
CA LEU A 190 7.27 15.16 -8.28
C LEU A 190 5.89 15.67 -8.74
N SER A 191 5.83 16.64 -9.66
CA SER A 191 4.58 17.11 -10.27
C SER A 191 3.72 15.94 -10.79
N GLY A 192 2.40 16.04 -10.58
CA GLY A 192 1.45 14.97 -10.92
C GLY A 192 1.52 13.73 -10.01
N ILE A 193 2.21 13.77 -8.85
CA ILE A 193 2.18 12.67 -7.88
C ILE A 193 0.75 12.32 -7.41
N LYS A 194 -0.12 13.33 -7.32
CA LYS A 194 -1.55 13.21 -6.97
C LYS A 194 -2.30 12.26 -7.90
N ASP A 195 -2.10 12.37 -9.21
CA ASP A 195 -2.86 11.62 -10.23
C ASP A 195 -2.45 10.15 -10.29
N ARG A 196 -1.39 9.79 -9.57
CA ARG A 196 -0.83 8.44 -9.46
C ARG A 196 -1.26 7.72 -8.18
N PHE A 197 -2.05 8.36 -7.32
CA PHE A 197 -2.68 7.69 -6.17
C PHE A 197 -3.76 6.70 -6.64
N PRO A 198 -4.08 5.67 -5.85
CA PRO A 198 -5.13 4.72 -6.20
C PRO A 198 -6.50 5.40 -6.35
N TYR A 199 -7.40 4.82 -7.17
CA TYR A 199 -8.73 5.38 -7.46
C TYR A 199 -9.56 5.74 -6.21
N TRP A 200 -9.43 4.99 -5.11
CA TRP A 200 -10.14 5.28 -3.85
C TRP A 200 -9.68 6.57 -3.15
N ALA A 201 -8.52 7.12 -3.55
CA ALA A 201 -7.95 8.38 -3.05
C ALA A 201 -8.12 9.54 -4.05
N LEU A 202 -8.35 9.27 -5.34
CA LEU A 202 -8.62 10.31 -6.34
C LEU A 202 -9.88 11.10 -5.97
N GLY A 203 -9.85 12.41 -6.23
CA GLY A 203 -10.94 13.34 -5.91
C GLY A 203 -11.12 13.71 -4.43
N LYS A 204 -10.27 13.21 -3.52
CA LYS A 204 -10.35 13.50 -2.07
C LYS A 204 -9.21 14.37 -1.56
N THR A 205 -9.30 14.80 -0.30
CA THR A 205 -8.20 15.48 0.38
C THR A 205 -7.22 14.43 0.91
N ILE A 206 -6.11 14.26 0.22
CA ILE A 206 -5.02 13.38 0.65
C ILE A 206 -4.16 14.15 1.66
N ILE A 207 -4.04 13.62 2.87
CA ILE A 207 -3.17 14.15 3.93
C ILE A 207 -2.00 13.17 4.09
N ILE A 208 -0.78 13.64 3.88
CA ILE A 208 0.43 12.83 4.05
C ILE A 208 0.80 12.84 5.54
N THR A 209 0.82 11.64 6.14
CA THR A 209 1.08 11.41 7.57
C THR A 209 2.45 10.81 7.85
N GLY A 210 3.11 10.27 6.82
CA GLY A 210 4.51 9.86 6.86
C GLY A 210 5.10 9.70 5.47
N LEU A 211 6.41 9.87 5.35
CA LEU A 211 7.15 9.73 4.10
C LEU A 211 8.41 8.90 4.37
N SER A 212 8.62 7.82 3.61
CA SER A 212 9.83 7.01 3.65
C SER A 212 10.51 6.99 2.29
N LEU A 213 11.78 7.37 2.23
CA LEU A 213 12.62 7.30 1.03
C LEU A 213 13.55 6.09 1.14
N VAL A 214 13.38 5.11 0.26
CA VAL A 214 14.17 3.87 0.26
C VAL A 214 15.16 3.91 -0.90
N VAL A 215 16.44 3.84 -0.54
CA VAL A 215 17.57 3.94 -1.46
C VAL A 215 18.29 2.60 -1.52
N SER A 216 18.33 1.99 -2.71
CA SER A 216 19.13 0.78 -2.94
C SER A 216 20.48 1.14 -3.58
N GLY A 217 21.57 0.76 -2.93
CA GLY A 217 22.95 0.93 -3.42
C GLY A 217 23.96 0.72 -2.29
N LYS A 218 25.25 0.58 -2.63
CA LYS A 218 26.32 0.57 -1.62
C LYS A 218 26.49 1.95 -1.00
N VAL A 219 25.66 2.26 0.00
CA VAL A 219 25.85 3.43 0.85
C VAL A 219 26.99 3.14 1.82
N THR A 220 28.21 3.55 1.46
CA THR A 220 29.27 3.73 2.44
C THR A 220 28.80 4.75 3.49
N LYS A 221 29.16 4.56 4.77
CA LYS A 221 28.63 5.34 5.93
C LYS A 221 28.63 6.87 5.78
N ASN A 222 29.45 7.44 4.88
CA ASN A 222 29.54 8.87 4.63
C ASN A 222 28.64 9.37 3.47
N LYS A 223 27.90 8.51 2.76
CA LYS A 223 27.12 8.88 1.56
C LYS A 223 25.62 9.15 1.79
N LEU A 224 25.02 8.77 2.92
CA LEU A 224 23.66 9.20 3.30
C LEU A 224 23.75 10.10 4.54
N VAL A 225 24.12 11.36 4.35
CA VAL A 225 24.00 12.38 5.41
C VAL A 225 22.52 12.76 5.54
N ARG A 226 22.01 12.80 6.77
CA ARG A 226 20.58 13.08 7.07
C ARG A 226 20.06 14.40 6.49
N GLU A 227 20.96 15.35 6.25
CA GLU A 227 20.69 16.69 5.72
C GLU A 227 20.69 16.75 4.18
N ALA A 228 21.11 15.68 3.49
CA ALA A 228 21.27 15.69 2.03
C ALA A 228 19.94 15.66 1.26
N PHE A 229 18.83 15.30 1.91
CA PHE A 229 17.51 15.19 1.32
C PHE A 229 16.54 16.17 1.98
N SER A 230 15.85 16.98 1.18
CA SER A 230 14.71 17.78 1.65
C SER A 230 13.58 17.72 0.64
N VAL A 231 12.33 17.76 1.11
CA VAL A 231 11.15 17.91 0.25
C VAL A 231 10.62 19.31 0.49
N THR A 232 10.55 20.15 -0.55
CA THR A 232 10.21 21.58 -0.40
C THR A 232 8.86 21.76 0.33
N ALA A 233 7.86 20.93 0.01
CA ALA A 233 6.56 20.88 0.67
C ALA A 233 6.56 20.51 2.18
N LEU A 234 7.68 20.04 2.74
CA LEU A 234 7.78 19.55 4.13
C LEU A 234 8.71 20.39 5.03
N GLY A 235 9.31 21.45 4.50
CA GLY A 235 10.29 22.29 5.19
C GLY A 235 11.71 21.71 5.18
N LYS A 236 12.67 22.47 5.72
CA LYS A 236 14.10 22.09 5.73
C LYS A 236 14.53 21.29 6.96
N ASP A 237 13.79 21.37 8.05
CA ASP A 237 14.33 21.12 9.40
C ASP A 237 13.84 19.83 10.08
N LYS A 238 13.14 18.94 9.35
CA LYS A 238 12.71 17.65 9.91
C LYS A 238 13.79 16.58 9.68
N PRO A 239 14.36 15.97 10.75
CA PRO A 239 15.41 14.98 10.61
C PRO A 239 14.87 13.67 10.06
N TRP A 240 15.62 13.05 9.15
CA TRP A 240 15.31 11.71 8.63
C TRP A 240 15.93 10.62 9.50
N ASP A 241 15.11 9.65 9.91
CA ASP A 241 15.58 8.49 10.67
C ASP A 241 15.94 7.32 9.74
N PRO A 242 17.22 6.85 9.76
CA PRO A 242 17.66 5.74 8.93
C PRO A 242 17.30 4.39 9.56
N VAL A 243 16.49 3.61 8.85
CA VAL A 243 16.17 2.21 9.14
C VAL A 243 16.86 1.31 8.10
N PRO A 244 17.71 0.35 8.50
CA PRO A 244 18.34 -0.57 7.56
C PRO A 244 17.32 -1.59 7.02
N LEU A 245 17.34 -1.85 5.71
CA LEU A 245 16.43 -2.78 5.04
C LEU A 245 17.22 -3.72 4.13
N GLY A 246 17.89 -4.70 4.75
CA GLY A 246 18.87 -5.56 4.06
C GLY A 246 20.01 -4.73 3.47
N ASN A 247 20.17 -4.78 2.14
CA ASN A 247 21.17 -4.01 1.40
C ASN A 247 20.71 -2.58 1.02
N ALA A 248 19.53 -2.15 1.46
CA ALA A 248 19.00 -0.81 1.23
C ALA A 248 18.93 -0.01 2.55
N THR A 249 18.88 1.31 2.44
CA THR A 249 18.58 2.19 3.58
C THR A 249 17.24 2.88 3.34
N MET A 250 16.34 2.76 4.30
CA MET A 250 15.11 3.54 4.37
C MET A 250 15.36 4.76 5.24
N LEU A 251 15.06 5.95 4.72
CA LEU A 251 15.03 7.20 5.47
C LEU A 251 13.56 7.54 5.73
N THR A 252 13.13 7.59 6.98
CA THR A 252 11.74 7.87 7.34
C THR A 252 11.58 9.25 7.95
N LEU A 253 10.49 9.92 7.55
CA LEU A 253 10.04 11.22 8.02
C LEU A 253 8.60 11.08 8.52
N SER A 254 8.44 10.95 9.83
CA SER A 254 7.15 10.75 10.50
C SER A 254 7.24 11.34 11.91
N PRO A 255 6.20 12.02 12.42
CA PRO A 255 4.91 12.27 11.78
C PRO A 255 4.89 13.50 10.86
N LEU A 256 3.99 13.44 9.87
CA LEU A 256 3.60 14.55 9.00
C LEU A 256 2.10 14.84 9.16
N ASN A 257 1.67 16.02 8.70
CA ASN A 257 0.26 16.39 8.59
C ASN A 257 0.11 17.40 7.45
N THR A 258 0.55 17.00 6.26
CA THR A 258 0.68 17.90 5.10
C THR A 258 -0.35 17.54 4.04
N LYS A 259 -1.19 18.48 3.62
CA LYS A 259 -2.16 18.27 2.54
C LYS A 259 -1.40 18.18 1.21
N LEU A 260 -1.67 17.14 0.42
CA LEU A 260 -1.05 16.95 -0.90
C LEU A 260 -1.51 18.00 -1.92
N ASN A 261 -2.74 18.50 -1.77
CA ASN A 261 -3.41 19.44 -2.68
C ASN A 261 -3.18 20.92 -2.31
N ASP A 262 -2.26 21.21 -1.41
CA ASP A 262 -2.00 22.58 -0.97
C ASP A 262 -1.33 23.38 -2.10
N PRO A 263 -1.95 24.47 -2.62
CA PRO A 263 -1.40 25.21 -3.76
C PRO A 263 -0.08 25.92 -3.44
N ASP A 264 0.21 26.15 -2.15
CA ASP A 264 1.42 26.83 -1.70
C ASP A 264 2.62 25.87 -1.53
N LEU A 265 2.43 24.56 -1.75
CA LEU A 265 3.45 23.53 -1.51
C LEU A 265 3.98 22.87 -2.80
N GLU A 266 5.23 23.19 -3.15
CA GLU A 266 5.94 22.49 -4.22
C GLU A 266 6.42 21.10 -3.78
N TRP A 267 5.90 20.05 -4.40
CA TRP A 267 6.41 18.69 -4.23
C TRP A 267 7.68 18.46 -5.08
N LYS A 268 8.80 19.02 -4.61
CA LYS A 268 10.14 18.78 -5.18
C LYS A 268 11.05 18.15 -4.13
N LEU A 269 11.75 17.09 -4.50
CA LEU A 269 12.78 16.44 -3.67
C LEU A 269 14.15 17.00 -4.06
N LYS A 270 14.77 17.79 -3.18
CA LYS A 270 16.12 18.35 -3.39
C LYS A 270 17.16 17.41 -2.80
N ILE A 271 18.23 17.17 -3.56
CA ILE A 271 19.37 16.33 -3.15
C ILE A 271 20.66 17.13 -3.27
N SER A 272 21.45 17.17 -2.20
CA SER A 272 22.75 17.87 -2.13
C SER A 272 23.93 16.90 -2.21
N ASN A 273 24.82 17.09 -3.17
CA ASN A 273 26.08 16.36 -3.36
C ASN A 273 27.21 16.83 -2.42
N GLU A 274 27.04 17.91 -1.65
CA GLU A 274 28.13 18.57 -0.89
C GLU A 274 28.88 17.63 0.07
N ARG A 275 28.18 16.63 0.60
CA ARG A 275 28.70 15.69 1.60
C ARG A 275 28.70 14.24 1.13
N GLY A 276 28.37 13.97 -0.14
CA GLY A 276 28.30 12.60 -0.67
C GLY A 276 28.07 12.55 -2.17
N ASP A 277 28.73 11.60 -2.84
CA ASP A 277 28.50 11.34 -4.27
C ASP A 277 27.26 10.47 -4.47
N PHE A 278 26.17 11.10 -4.91
CA PHE A 278 24.89 10.47 -5.22
C PHE A 278 24.76 10.02 -6.69
N THR A 279 25.81 10.14 -7.51
CA THR A 279 25.78 9.68 -8.92
C THR A 279 25.67 8.16 -9.03
N ALA A 280 25.86 7.40 -7.94
CA ALA A 280 25.60 5.96 -7.86
C ALA A 280 24.15 5.56 -7.49
N LEU A 281 23.22 6.52 -7.33
CA LEU A 281 21.82 6.20 -7.04
C LEU A 281 21.11 5.53 -8.24
N GLU A 282 20.88 4.21 -8.17
CA GLU A 282 20.23 3.46 -9.24
C GLU A 282 18.71 3.34 -9.08
N ASN A 283 18.23 3.00 -7.88
CA ASN A 283 16.79 2.90 -7.60
C ASN A 283 16.48 3.63 -6.29
N VAL A 284 15.62 4.64 -6.41
CA VAL A 284 15.04 5.39 -5.30
C VAL A 284 13.54 5.17 -5.33
N VAL A 285 13.00 4.75 -4.19
CA VAL A 285 11.58 4.49 -3.98
C VAL A 285 11.08 5.47 -2.92
N LEU A 286 9.99 6.15 -3.22
CA LEU A 286 9.24 7.00 -2.30
C LEU A 286 8.02 6.24 -1.81
N VAL A 287 7.84 6.10 -0.50
CA VAL A 287 6.65 5.52 0.12
C VAL A 287 5.96 6.60 0.92
N LEU A 288 4.69 6.89 0.62
CA LEU A 288 3.86 7.84 1.36
C LEU A 288 2.83 7.08 2.19
N ARG A 289 2.81 7.29 3.50
CA ARG A 289 1.69 6.94 4.38
C ARG A 289 0.70 8.11 4.35
N TYR A 290 -0.57 7.83 4.10
CA TYR A 290 -1.57 8.88 3.91
C TYR A 290 -2.91 8.57 4.56
N ALA A 291 -3.62 9.63 4.93
CA ALA A 291 -5.01 9.65 5.35
C ALA A 291 -5.89 10.23 4.23
N LEU A 292 -7.20 9.96 4.30
CA LEU A 292 -8.20 10.54 3.41
C LEU A 292 -9.24 11.29 4.22
N ALA A 293 -9.31 12.61 4.01
CA ALA A 293 -10.39 13.49 4.46
C ALA A 293 -11.38 13.76 3.31
#